data_AF-C5E8S7-F1
#
_entry.id   AF-C5E8S7-F1
#
_cell.length_a   1.000
_cell.length_b   1.000
_cell.length_c   1.000
_cell.angle_alpha   90.00
_cell.angle_beta   90.00
_cell.angle_gamma   90.00
#
_symmetry.space_group_name_H-M   'P 1'
#
loop_
_entity.id
_entity.type
_entity.pdbx_description
1 polymer ?
#
loop_
_entity_poly.entity_id
_entity_poly.type
_entity_poly.pdbx_seq_one_letter_code
_entity_poly.pdbx_strand_id
1 'polypeptide(L)'
;MRVVSVENSLYANLVRMTAVMEAPRAAEPAAGKADDLQAIVTRNIRVAMALRGVNQKDLAKVLGIATSSMSQKFTGKTLWNLVDIEKASGFFNVKPEALVAGHGFEPWTSGL
;
A
#
# COMPACT_ATOMS: atom_id res chain seq x y z
N MET A 1 -47.89 21.44 43.56
CA MET A 1 -47.42 21.74 42.19
C MET A 1 -45.95 21.37 42.04
N ARG A 2 -45.63 20.10 41.75
CA ARG A 2 -44.32 19.63 41.26
C ARG A 2 -44.54 18.31 40.52
N VAL A 3 -45.07 18.38 39.29
CA VAL A 3 -45.29 17.20 38.43
C VAL A 3 -44.60 17.38 37.08
N VAL A 4 -43.43 18.03 37.03
CA VAL A 4 -42.71 18.28 35.76
C VAL A 4 -41.20 18.04 35.86
N SER A 5 -40.73 17.21 36.81
CA SER A 5 -39.29 17.00 37.02
C SER A 5 -38.78 15.58 36.84
N VAL A 6 -39.65 14.59 36.61
CA VAL A 6 -39.23 13.18 36.48
C VAL A 6 -39.32 12.68 35.03
N GLU A 7 -40.17 13.27 34.19
CA GLU A 7 -40.35 12.83 32.80
C GLU A 7 -39.19 13.24 31.87
N ASN A 8 -38.47 14.33 32.16
CA ASN A 8 -37.37 14.80 31.28
C ASN A 8 -36.07 13.97 31.39
N SER A 9 -35.96 13.09 32.39
CA SER A 9 -34.79 12.21 32.59
C SER A 9 -34.94 10.87 31.85
N LEU A 10 -36.18 10.41 31.66
CA LEU A 10 -36.48 9.17 30.95
C LEU A 10 -36.31 9.33 29.43
N TYR A 11 -36.76 10.46 28.86
CA TYR A 11 -36.51 10.75 27.44
C TYR A 11 -35.02 10.99 27.13
N ALA A 12 -34.28 11.65 28.03
CA ALA A 12 -32.85 11.88 27.86
C ALA A 12 -32.03 10.58 27.91
N ASN A 13 -32.44 9.59 28.71
CA ASN A 13 -31.78 8.28 28.74
C ASN A 13 -32.22 7.37 27.58
N LEU A 14 -33.47 7.44 27.14
CA LEU A 14 -33.94 6.64 26.01
C LEU A 14 -33.28 7.07 24.68
N VAL A 15 -33.09 8.37 24.46
CA VAL A 15 -32.35 8.91 23.29
C VAL A 15 -30.84 8.58 23.36
N ARG A 16 -30.28 8.41 24.56
CA ARG A 16 -28.88 7.96 24.73
C ARG A 16 -28.69 6.45 24.48
N MET A 17 -29.73 5.63 24.66
CA MET A 17 -29.67 4.17 24.51
C MET A 17 -29.86 3.70 23.05
N THR A 18 -30.51 4.48 22.19
CA THR A 18 -30.71 4.16 20.76
C THR A 18 -29.58 4.62 19.84
N ALA A 19 -28.55 5.29 20.37
CA ALA A 19 -27.41 5.78 19.59
C ALA A 19 -26.23 4.80 19.48
N VAL A 20 -26.32 3.58 20.03
CA VAL A 20 -25.25 2.57 19.93
C VAL A 20 -25.81 1.26 19.38
N MET A 21 -26.31 1.33 18.15
CA MET A 21 -26.37 0.20 17.22
C MET A 21 -25.61 0.59 15.94
N GLU A 22 -24.46 1.25 16.09
CA GLU A 22 -23.38 0.93 15.16
C GLU A 22 -23.07 -0.53 15.45
N ALA A 23 -23.48 -1.42 14.54
CA ALA A 23 -22.84 -2.72 14.37
C ALA A 23 -21.34 -2.54 14.60
N PRO A 24 -20.59 -3.53 15.13
CA PRO A 24 -19.14 -3.40 15.13
C PRO A 24 -18.77 -3.06 13.69
N ARG A 25 -18.38 -1.81 13.43
CA ARG A 25 -17.80 -1.40 12.16
C ARG A 25 -16.65 -2.37 12.08
N ALA A 26 -16.82 -3.41 11.24
CA ALA A 26 -15.90 -4.53 11.14
C ALA A 26 -14.53 -3.89 11.23
N ALA A 27 -13.84 -4.13 12.35
CA ALA A 27 -12.70 -3.30 12.74
C ALA A 27 -11.89 -3.11 11.47
N GLU A 28 -11.85 -1.88 10.94
CA GLU A 28 -11.13 -1.63 9.70
C GLU A 28 -9.78 -2.30 9.91
N PRO A 29 -9.41 -3.30 9.08
CA PRO A 29 -8.31 -4.20 9.39
C PRO A 29 -7.16 -3.31 9.79
N ALA A 30 -6.81 -3.34 11.09
CA ALA A 30 -6.13 -2.26 11.79
C ALA A 30 -5.03 -1.75 10.88
N ALA A 31 -5.25 -0.59 10.22
CA ALA A 31 -4.59 -0.25 8.96
C ALA A 31 -3.11 -0.58 9.09
N GLY A 32 -2.74 -1.78 8.62
CA GLY A 32 -1.45 -2.36 8.90
C GLY A 32 -0.50 -1.38 8.27
N LYS A 33 0.35 -0.73 9.09
CA LYS A 33 1.15 0.45 8.73
C LYS A 33 1.48 0.39 7.24
N ALA A 34 0.75 1.18 6.43
CA ALA A 34 0.74 0.99 4.99
C ALA A 34 2.20 0.88 4.52
N ASP A 35 2.55 -0.24 3.87
CA ASP A 35 3.92 -0.46 3.43
C ASP A 35 4.37 0.77 2.65
N ASP A 36 5.54 1.30 3.02
CA ASP A 36 6.11 2.45 2.32
C ASP A 36 6.18 2.14 0.82
N LEU A 37 5.63 3.03 -0.02
CA LEU A 37 5.51 2.81 -1.46
C LEU A 37 6.87 2.48 -2.10
N GLN A 38 7.94 3.05 -1.55
CA GLN A 38 9.32 2.79 -1.97
C GLN A 38 9.76 1.36 -1.66
N ALA A 39 9.33 0.80 -0.52
CA ALA A 39 9.55 -0.59 -0.16
C ALA A 39 8.74 -1.54 -1.05
N ILE A 40 7.49 -1.20 -1.37
CA ILE A 40 6.64 -1.93 -2.32
C ILE A 40 7.33 -2.03 -3.69
N VAL A 41 7.74 -0.90 -4.26
CA VAL A 41 8.48 -0.87 -5.53
C VAL A 41 9.74 -1.73 -5.47
N THR A 42 10.52 -1.59 -4.41
CA THR A 42 11.76 -2.36 -4.24
C THR A 42 11.49 -3.86 -4.23
N ARG A 43 10.45 -4.30 -3.50
CA ARG A 43 10.02 -5.70 -3.44
C ARG A 43 9.57 -6.19 -4.81
N ASN A 44 8.69 -5.46 -5.48
CA ASN A 44 8.12 -5.85 -6.77
C ASN A 44 9.19 -5.96 -7.86
N ILE A 45 10.15 -5.03 -7.88
CA ILE A 45 11.30 -5.12 -8.77
C ILE A 45 12.17 -6.35 -8.46
N ARG A 46 12.40 -6.70 -7.18
CA ARG A 46 13.14 -7.92 -6.82
C ARG A 46 12.45 -9.18 -7.35
N VAL A 47 11.12 -9.25 -7.20
CA VAL A 47 10.32 -10.37 -7.72
C VAL A 47 10.39 -10.43 -9.24
N ALA A 48 10.21 -9.30 -9.93
CA ALA A 48 10.31 -9.23 -11.39
C ALA A 48 11.69 -9.67 -11.91
N MET A 49 12.77 -9.26 -11.24
CA MET A 49 14.13 -9.70 -11.57
C MET A 49 14.30 -11.22 -11.40
N ALA A 50 13.82 -11.77 -10.28
CA ALA A 50 13.91 -13.20 -10.01
C ALA A 50 13.14 -14.03 -11.03
N LEU A 51 11.92 -13.62 -11.40
CA LEU A 51 11.09 -14.29 -12.40
C LEU A 51 11.73 -14.30 -13.80
N ARG A 52 12.57 -13.30 -14.11
CA ARG A 52 13.24 -13.17 -15.42
C ARG A 52 14.69 -13.65 -15.43
N GLY A 53 15.23 -14.06 -14.28
CA GLY A 53 16.63 -14.46 -14.17
C GLY A 53 17.63 -13.33 -14.46
N VAL A 54 17.24 -12.07 -14.24
CA VAL A 54 18.11 -10.90 -14.45
C VAL A 54 18.62 -10.36 -13.12
N ASN A 55 19.72 -9.62 -13.15
CA ASN A 55 20.35 -9.09 -11.94
C ASN A 55 20.34 -7.55 -11.88
N GLN A 56 20.83 -6.99 -10.76
CA GLN A 56 20.86 -5.53 -10.56
C GLN A 56 21.73 -4.78 -11.57
N LYS A 57 22.77 -5.43 -12.13
CA LYS A 57 23.62 -4.81 -13.15
C LYS A 57 22.88 -4.64 -14.47
N ASP A 58 22.06 -5.62 -14.84
CA ASP A 58 21.21 -5.55 -16.03
C ASP A 58 20.20 -4.41 -15.90
N LEU A 59 19.53 -4.31 -14.75
CA LEU A 59 18.59 -3.23 -14.48
C LEU A 59 19.30 -1.86 -14.44
N ALA A 60 20.50 -1.78 -13.86
CA ALA A 60 21.28 -0.54 -13.82
C ALA A 60 21.63 -0.04 -15.23
N LYS A 61 22.01 -0.96 -16.13
CA LYS A 61 22.28 -0.67 -17.53
C LYS A 61 21.05 -0.09 -18.24
N VAL A 62 19.86 -0.64 -17.98
CA VAL A 62 18.61 -0.15 -18.58
C VAL A 62 18.21 1.22 -18.05
N LEU A 63 18.37 1.45 -16.74
CA LEU A 63 18.09 2.76 -16.16
C LEU A 63 19.11 3.82 -16.58
N GLY A 64 20.29 3.40 -17.03
CA GLY A 64 21.40 4.28 -17.39
C GLY A 64 22.12 4.83 -16.16
N ILE A 65 22.19 4.04 -15.08
CA ILE A 65 22.82 4.44 -13.81
C ILE A 65 23.94 3.48 -13.43
N ALA A 66 24.82 3.93 -12.53
CA ALA A 66 25.87 3.08 -11.98
C ALA A 66 25.27 1.95 -11.12
N THR A 67 25.94 0.81 -11.06
CA THR A 67 25.52 -0.34 -10.24
C THR A 67 25.51 -0.01 -8.74
N SER A 68 26.36 0.91 -8.28
CA SER A 68 26.36 1.44 -6.92
C SER A 68 25.08 2.23 -6.62
N SER A 69 24.65 3.10 -7.55
CA SER A 69 23.39 3.85 -7.45
C SER A 69 22.18 2.92 -7.44
N MET A 70 22.21 1.84 -8.23
CA MET A 70 21.17 0.82 -8.18
C MET A 70 21.09 0.14 -6.81
N SER A 71 22.23 -0.27 -6.25
CA SER A 71 22.30 -0.86 -4.90
C SER A 71 21.78 0.11 -3.82
N GLN A 72 22.08 1.41 -3.94
CA GLN A 72 21.53 2.43 -3.05
C GLN A 72 20.00 2.50 -3.08
N LYS A 73 19.38 2.30 -4.25
CA LYS A 73 17.91 2.18 -4.35
C LYS A 73 17.37 0.94 -3.64
N PHE A 74 17.99 -0.22 -3.84
CA PHE A 74 17.58 -1.46 -3.16
C PHE A 74 17.78 -1.45 -1.64
N THR A 75 18.63 -0.56 -1.13
CA THR A 75 18.89 -0.40 0.30
C THR A 75 18.13 0.78 0.91
N GLY A 76 17.31 1.50 0.13
CA GLY A 76 16.53 2.64 0.60
C GLY A 76 17.35 3.92 0.82
N LYS A 77 18.63 3.95 0.46
CA LYS A 77 19.48 5.16 0.53
C LYS A 77 19.13 6.18 -0.55
N THR A 78 18.51 5.73 -1.63
CA THR A 78 18.04 6.57 -2.74
C THR A 78 16.64 6.14 -3.12
N LEU A 79 15.74 7.09 -3.31
CA LEU A 79 14.36 6.79 -3.66
C LEU A 79 14.22 6.40 -5.14
N TRP A 80 13.22 5.59 -5.44
CA TRP A 80 12.68 5.39 -6.78
C TRP A 80 11.93 6.63 -7.23
N ASN A 81 12.18 7.07 -8.46
CA ASN A 81 11.45 8.14 -9.12
C ASN A 81 10.61 7.57 -10.28
N LEU A 82 9.71 8.40 -10.82
CA LEU A 82 8.79 7.98 -11.88
C LEU A 82 9.51 7.48 -13.15
N VAL A 83 10.64 8.09 -13.52
CA VAL A 83 11.44 7.68 -14.69
C VAL A 83 12.05 6.29 -14.49
N ASP A 84 12.48 5.97 -13.27
CA ASP A 84 12.96 4.63 -12.94
C ASP A 84 11.84 3.59 -13.11
N ILE A 85 10.62 3.91 -12.64
CA ILE A 85 9.45 3.03 -12.75
C ILE A 85 9.09 2.79 -14.21
N GLU A 86 9.03 3.87 -15.01
CA GLU A 86 8.74 3.78 -16.44
C GLU A 86 9.74 2.86 -17.16
N LYS A 87 11.05 3.10 -16.97
CA LYS A 87 12.11 2.30 -17.60
C LYS A 87 12.10 0.85 -17.12
N ALA A 88 11.95 0.62 -15.82
CA ALA A 88 11.86 -0.72 -15.26
C ALA A 88 10.62 -1.46 -15.78
N SER A 89 9.47 -0.77 -15.90
CA SER A 89 8.24 -1.37 -16.41
C SER A 89 8.38 -1.81 -17.87
N GLY A 90 9.03 -0.99 -18.72
CA GLY A 90 9.37 -1.35 -20.10
C GLY A 90 10.32 -2.55 -20.16
N PHE A 91 11.35 -2.58 -19.31
CA PHE A 91 12.26 -3.72 -19.21
C PHE A 91 11.55 -5.01 -18.77
N PHE A 92 10.62 -4.87 -17.82
CA PHE A 92 9.81 -5.95 -17.31
C PHE A 92 8.54 -6.20 -18.12
N ASN A 93 8.33 -5.56 -19.28
CA ASN A 93 7.12 -5.71 -20.09
C ASN A 93 5.81 -5.77 -19.27
N VAL A 94 5.70 -4.91 -18.25
CA VAL A 94 4.51 -4.73 -17.41
C VAL A 94 4.10 -3.26 -17.45
N LYS A 95 2.88 -2.95 -17.06
CA LYS A 95 2.50 -1.55 -16.87
C LYS A 95 3.15 -0.97 -15.60
N PRO A 96 3.48 0.34 -15.54
CA PRO A 96 4.10 0.96 -14.36
C PRO A 96 3.33 0.74 -13.05
N GLU A 97 1.99 0.68 -13.12
CA GLU A 97 1.11 0.48 -11.96
C GLU A 97 1.39 -0.85 -11.25
N ALA A 98 1.81 -1.87 -12.00
CA ALA A 98 2.14 -3.18 -11.45
C ALA A 98 3.37 -3.13 -10.53
N LEU A 99 4.31 -2.20 -10.76
CA LEU A 99 5.50 -2.05 -9.92
C LEU A 99 5.20 -1.25 -8.64
N VAL A 100 4.22 -0.35 -8.67
CA VAL A 100 3.84 0.50 -7.51
C VAL A 100 2.67 -0.07 -6.71
N ALA A 101 1.95 -1.06 -7.24
CA ALA A 101 0.83 -1.70 -6.58
C ALA A 101 1.24 -2.46 -5.30
N GLY A 102 0.49 -2.23 -4.23
CA GLY A 102 0.57 -3.02 -3.00
C GLY A 102 -0.18 -4.36 -3.08
N HIS A 103 -0.11 -5.15 -2.01
CA HIS A 103 -0.80 -6.45 -1.93
C HIS A 103 -2.29 -6.33 -2.26
N GLY A 104 -2.77 -7.16 -3.20
CA GLY A 104 -4.18 -7.25 -3.63
C GLY A 104 -4.50 -6.68 -5.01
N PHE A 105 -3.51 -6.11 -5.73
CA PHE A 105 -3.72 -5.50 -7.05
C PHE A 105 -2.74 -6.01 -8.13
N GLU A 106 -2.58 -7.32 -8.27
CA GLU A 106 -1.57 -7.86 -9.19
C GLU A 106 -2.17 -8.86 -10.22
N PRO A 107 -2.53 -8.40 -11.44
CA PRO A 107 -2.88 -9.29 -12.56
C PRO A 107 -1.70 -10.13 -13.08
N TRP A 108 -0.47 -9.82 -12.65
CA TRP A 108 0.78 -10.50 -13.02
C TRP A 108 1.26 -11.53 -11.97
N THR A 109 0.60 -11.62 -10.80
CA THR A 109 0.84 -12.66 -9.79
C THR A 109 -0.41 -13.49 -9.48
N SER A 110 -1.59 -13.10 -9.98
CA SER A 110 -2.85 -13.86 -9.87
C SER A 110 -2.99 -14.99 -10.91
N GLY A 111 -1.89 -15.44 -11.51
CA GLY A 111 -1.88 -16.35 -12.68
C GLY A 111 -0.96 -17.56 -12.56
N LEU A 112 -0.83 -18.13 -11.35
CA LEU A 112 -0.32 -19.49 -11.12
C LEU A 112 -1.34 -20.29 -10.32
#